data_AF-A0A949L017-F1
#
_entry.id   AF-A0A949L017-F1
#
_cell.length_a   1.000
_cell.length_b   1.000
_cell.length_c   1.000
_cell.angle_alpha   90.00
_cell.angle_beta   90.00
_cell.angle_gamma   90.00
#
_symmetry.space_group_name_H-M   'P 1'
#
loop_
_entity.id
_entity.type
_entity.pdbx_description
1 polymer ?
#
loop_
_entity_poly.entity_id
_entity_poly.type
_entity_poly.pdbx_seq_one_letter_code
_entity_poly.pdbx_strand_id
1 'polypeptide(L)'
;MKNNTMIVNFENDEEYNKWCRNIKVDVKKSQFHPLINKHSIEIENRKAKQKNKFKEFLPFSVRYRLSHEGYSVNGSVLNIDVSDEQRNRAYGFTHCFIELAQALGGSVSVDHRNDDNTVISFPHCTFECSLTEKRGKYRDVKSKDEKTMRPLYDTIYSGKFVFKIYTVNQRGTQENEMVYDEENLSLQDQIAVMFIAIRPILVDSIQKRVELEKQREEEYMLLELE
;
A
#
# COMPACT_ATOMS: atom_id res chain seq x y z
N MET A 1 9.33 -13.85 17.05
CA MET A 1 10.64 -14.39 16.60
C MET A 1 11.15 -13.42 15.54
N LYS A 2 12.42 -13.01 15.57
CA LYS A 2 12.92 -12.04 14.57
C LYS A 2 12.86 -12.67 13.19
N ASN A 3 12.16 -12.04 12.25
CA ASN A 3 12.26 -12.36 10.83
C ASN A 3 13.70 -12.08 10.42
N ASN A 4 14.58 -13.08 10.54
CA ASN A 4 15.93 -13.00 10.03
C ASN A 4 15.80 -12.72 8.53
N THR A 5 16.47 -11.67 8.08
CA THR A 5 16.68 -11.29 6.69
C THR A 5 17.55 -12.35 5.98
N MET A 6 17.07 -13.58 5.91
CA MET A 6 17.57 -14.56 4.96
C MET A 6 16.89 -14.24 3.63
N ILE A 7 17.70 -13.99 2.60
CA ILE A 7 17.21 -13.83 1.23
C ILE A 7 16.59 -15.17 0.85
N VAL A 8 15.28 -15.19 0.62
CA VAL A 8 14.55 -16.40 0.28
C VAL A 8 14.69 -16.65 -1.21
N ASN A 9 15.12 -17.86 -1.58
CA ASN A 9 15.14 -18.26 -2.98
C ASN A 9 13.70 -18.61 -3.42
N PHE A 10 13.09 -17.73 -4.23
CA PHE A 10 11.73 -17.94 -4.74
C PHE A 10 11.68 -18.82 -6.00
N GLU A 11 12.83 -19.19 -6.59
CA GLU A 11 12.90 -20.15 -7.70
C GLU A 11 12.58 -21.57 -7.25
N ASN A 12 13.01 -21.94 -6.03
CA ASN A 12 12.74 -23.25 -5.45
C ASN A 12 11.33 -23.31 -4.82
N ASP A 13 10.44 -24.06 -5.46
CA ASP A 13 9.02 -24.15 -5.07
C ASP A 13 8.81 -24.70 -3.65
N GLU A 14 9.58 -25.71 -3.26
CA GLU A 14 9.40 -26.34 -1.95
C GLU A 14 9.87 -25.45 -0.80
N GLU A 15 11.00 -24.77 -0.97
CA GLU A 15 11.54 -23.84 0.02
C GLU A 15 10.64 -22.62 0.16
N TYR A 16 10.15 -22.09 -0.96
CA TYR A 16 9.24 -20.95 -0.98
C TYR A 16 7.92 -21.28 -0.28
N ASN A 17 7.29 -22.41 -0.60
CA ASN A 17 6.03 -22.81 0.02
C ASN A 17 6.19 -23.09 1.53
N LYS A 18 7.31 -23.69 1.95
CA LYS A 18 7.63 -23.87 3.37
C LYS A 18 7.80 -22.53 4.08
N TRP A 19 8.47 -21.57 3.43
CA TRP A 19 8.63 -20.22 3.96
C TRP A 19 7.28 -19.51 4.10
N CYS A 20 6.43 -19.53 3.07
CA CYS A 20 5.10 -18.93 3.11
C CYS A 20 4.23 -19.46 4.26
N ARG A 21 4.30 -20.77 4.53
CA ARG A 21 3.55 -21.39 5.65
C ARG A 21 4.06 -20.98 7.03
N ASN A 22 5.30 -20.52 7.14
CA ASN A 22 5.91 -20.11 8.40
C ASN A 22 5.72 -18.62 8.70
N ILE A 23 5.09 -17.86 7.79
CA ILE A 23 4.82 -16.44 7.99
C ILE A 23 3.85 -16.26 9.16
N LYS A 24 4.25 -15.42 10.13
CA LYS A 24 3.40 -15.01 11.24
C LYS A 24 3.41 -13.49 11.34
N VAL A 25 2.22 -12.89 11.42
CA VAL A 25 2.07 -11.45 11.61
C VAL A 25 2.12 -11.15 13.11
N ASP A 26 3.21 -10.53 13.55
CA ASP A 26 3.31 -10.03 14.91
C ASP A 26 2.45 -8.75 15.06
N VAL A 27 1.27 -8.89 15.66
CA VAL A 27 0.29 -7.79 15.85
C VAL A 27 0.80 -6.70 16.82
N LYS A 28 1.78 -7.03 17.67
CA LYS A 28 2.31 -6.13 18.71
C LYS A 28 3.79 -5.84 18.47
N LYS A 29 4.09 -4.96 17.51
CA LYS A 29 5.43 -4.40 17.35
C LYS A 29 5.49 -2.99 17.93
N SER A 30 6.55 -2.71 18.69
CA SER A 30 6.82 -1.40 19.28
C SER A 30 7.48 -0.43 18.30
N GLN A 31 8.09 -0.95 17.22
CA GLN A 31 8.79 -0.17 16.21
C GLN A 31 8.32 -0.60 14.83
N PHE A 32 7.68 0.32 14.11
CA PHE A 32 7.26 0.12 12.72
C PHE A 32 8.35 0.56 11.75
N HIS A 33 8.22 0.12 10.49
CA HIS A 33 9.11 0.51 9.40
C HIS A 33 9.13 2.06 9.25
N PRO A 34 10.26 2.70 8.92
CA PRO A 34 10.36 4.16 8.82
C PRO A 34 9.32 4.80 7.89
N LEU A 35 8.93 4.11 6.80
CA LEU A 35 7.89 4.57 5.87
C LEU A 35 6.52 4.71 6.54
N ILE A 36 6.20 3.84 7.50
CA ILE A 36 4.94 3.88 8.26
C ILE A 36 4.94 5.07 9.22
N ASN A 37 6.08 5.36 9.86
CA ASN A 37 6.23 6.53 10.73
C ASN A 37 6.10 7.84 9.93
N LYS A 38 6.66 7.89 8.71
CA LYS A 38 6.45 9.04 7.80
C LYS A 38 4.96 9.20 7.44
N HIS A 39 4.29 8.09 7.15
CA HIS A 39 2.86 8.10 6.88
C HIS A 39 2.04 8.61 8.07
N SER A 40 2.31 8.16 9.31
CA SER A 40 1.53 8.59 10.48
C SER A 40 1.63 10.10 10.72
N ILE A 41 2.84 10.65 10.63
CA ILE A 41 3.11 12.10 10.77
C ILE A 41 2.37 12.88 9.69
N GLU A 42 2.45 12.44 8.43
CA GLU A 42 1.83 13.17 7.32
C GLU A 42 0.31 13.14 7.38
N ILE A 43 -0.32 12.03 7.77
CA ILE A 43 -1.79 12.00 7.93
C ILE A 43 -2.24 12.92 9.06
N GLU A 44 -1.49 13.01 10.16
CA GLU A 44 -1.79 13.98 11.23
C GLU A 44 -1.68 15.42 10.74
N ASN A 45 -0.64 15.73 9.96
CA ASN A 45 -0.49 17.04 9.32
C ASN A 45 -1.66 17.35 8.38
N ARG A 46 -2.07 16.39 7.54
CA ARG A 46 -3.22 16.54 6.63
C ARG A 46 -4.53 16.78 7.38
N LYS A 47 -4.76 16.08 8.50
CA LYS A 47 -5.93 16.31 9.37
C LYS A 47 -5.90 17.69 10.01
N ALA A 48 -4.75 18.15 10.49
CA ALA A 48 -4.59 19.48 11.04
C ALA A 48 -4.88 20.56 9.98
N LYS A 49 -4.36 20.38 8.75
CA LYS A 49 -4.66 21.26 7.60
C LYS A 49 -6.14 21.27 7.26
N GLN A 50 -6.80 20.11 7.18
CA GLN A 50 -8.24 20.03 6.93
C GLN A 50 -9.06 20.74 8.00
N LYS A 51 -8.71 20.57 9.28
CA LYS A 51 -9.34 21.30 10.38
C LYS A 51 -9.14 22.81 10.24
N ASN A 52 -7.99 23.25 9.75
CA ASN A 52 -7.69 24.66 9.55
C ASN A 52 -8.24 25.23 8.23
N LYS A 53 -8.87 24.40 7.37
CA LYS A 53 -9.41 24.83 6.07
C LYS A 53 -10.50 25.89 6.19
N PHE A 54 -11.24 25.95 7.32
CA PHE A 54 -12.22 27.03 7.53
C PHE A 54 -11.59 28.42 7.49
N LYS A 55 -10.30 28.54 7.83
CA LYS A 55 -9.55 29.81 7.76
C LYS A 55 -9.54 30.38 6.34
N GLU A 56 -9.63 29.52 5.31
CA GLU A 56 -9.74 29.90 3.89
C GLU A 56 -11.09 30.50 3.50
N PHE A 57 -12.08 30.52 4.40
CA PHE A 57 -13.37 31.17 4.15
C PHE A 57 -13.54 32.48 4.94
N LEU A 58 -12.56 32.84 5.80
CA LEU A 58 -12.61 34.07 6.58
C LEU A 58 -12.30 35.32 5.74
N PRO A 59 -12.63 36.54 6.17
CA PRO A 59 -12.21 37.77 5.50
C PRO A 59 -10.68 37.93 5.46
N PHE A 60 -10.15 38.56 4.41
CA PHE A 60 -8.70 38.72 4.17
C PHE A 60 -7.94 39.28 5.39
N SER A 61 -8.49 40.30 6.05
CA SER A 61 -7.89 40.92 7.24
C SER A 61 -7.71 39.94 8.41
N VAL A 62 -8.62 38.98 8.55
CA VAL A 62 -8.56 37.93 9.57
C VAL A 62 -7.57 36.84 9.14
N ARG A 63 -7.55 36.46 7.86
CA ARG A 63 -6.57 35.51 7.31
C ARG A 63 -5.14 35.99 7.50
N TYR A 64 -4.86 37.26 7.21
CA TYR A 64 -3.53 37.86 7.34
C TYR A 64 -3.01 37.85 8.78
N ARG A 65 -3.92 37.94 9.77
CA ARG A 65 -3.54 37.80 11.20
C ARG A 65 -3.32 36.35 11.61
N LEU A 66 -3.97 35.40 10.94
CA LEU A 66 -3.92 33.97 11.24
C LEU A 66 -2.87 33.22 10.39
N SER A 67 -2.29 33.87 9.38
CA SER A 67 -1.31 33.28 8.47
C SER A 67 0.06 33.20 9.15
N HIS A 68 0.30 32.10 9.86
CA HIS A 68 1.63 31.65 10.28
C HIS A 68 1.94 30.21 9.86
N GLU A 69 0.96 29.48 9.33
CA GLU A 69 1.17 28.12 8.84
C GLU A 69 1.35 28.19 7.33
N GLY A 70 2.61 28.16 6.90
CA GLY A 70 2.96 28.06 5.48
C GLY A 70 2.23 26.88 4.86
N TYR A 71 1.63 27.10 3.69
CA TYR A 71 1.06 26.07 2.84
C TYR A 71 2.18 25.09 2.42
N SER A 72 2.45 24.07 3.23
CA SER A 72 3.29 22.96 2.79
C SER A 72 2.48 22.07 1.87
N VAL A 73 3.05 21.71 0.72
CA VAL A 73 2.47 20.70 -0.18
C VAL A 73 2.41 19.38 0.59
N ASN A 74 1.33 18.62 0.41
CA ASN A 74 1.22 17.29 1.03
C ASN A 74 2.33 16.39 0.47
N GLY A 75 3.07 15.72 1.36
CA GLY A 75 4.08 14.76 0.93
C GLY A 75 3.43 13.44 0.54
N SER A 76 3.95 12.75 -0.48
CA SER A 76 3.48 11.41 -0.85
C SER A 76 3.84 10.40 0.23
N VAL A 77 2.87 9.58 0.63
CA VAL A 77 3.05 8.53 1.63
C VAL A 77 2.50 7.18 1.17
N LEU A 78 2.66 6.14 1.99
CA LEU A 78 2.08 4.83 1.74
C LEU A 78 0.56 4.95 1.52
N ASN A 79 0.02 4.26 0.53
CA ASN A 79 -1.41 4.24 0.25
C ASN A 79 -2.16 3.38 1.29
N ILE A 80 -2.46 4.00 2.44
CA ILE A 80 -3.18 3.39 3.56
C ILE A 80 -4.34 4.31 3.96
N ASP A 81 -5.57 3.92 3.61
CA ASP A 81 -6.79 4.64 3.98
C ASP A 81 -7.62 3.82 4.98
N VAL A 82 -7.38 4.08 6.27
CA VAL A 82 -8.03 3.37 7.38
C VAL A 82 -8.45 4.34 8.48
N SER A 83 -9.47 3.95 9.24
CA SER A 83 -9.91 4.66 10.44
C SER A 83 -8.82 4.69 11.52
N ASP A 84 -8.90 5.67 12.42
CA ASP A 84 -7.95 5.81 13.52
C ASP A 84 -7.98 4.62 14.48
N GLU A 85 -9.14 4.00 14.65
CA GLU A 85 -9.33 2.82 15.49
C GLU A 85 -8.56 1.61 14.95
N GLN A 86 -8.50 1.46 13.63
CA GLN A 86 -7.86 0.32 12.95
C GLN A 86 -6.43 0.61 12.47
N ARG A 87 -5.93 1.83 12.67
CA ARG A 87 -4.62 2.29 12.22
C ARG A 87 -3.46 1.38 12.68
N ASN A 88 -3.44 1.00 13.95
CA ASN A 88 -2.38 0.13 14.49
C ASN A 88 -2.36 -1.26 13.84
N ARG A 89 -3.54 -1.81 13.55
CA ARG A 89 -3.69 -3.11 12.89
C ARG A 89 -3.20 -3.03 11.44
N ALA A 90 -3.56 -1.97 10.72
CA ALA A 90 -3.09 -1.70 9.37
C ALA A 90 -1.56 -1.51 9.31
N TYR A 91 -0.97 -0.83 10.30
CA TYR A 91 0.48 -0.65 10.39
C TYR A 91 1.21 -1.96 10.70
N GLY A 92 0.65 -2.81 11.57
CA GLY A 92 1.19 -4.15 11.82
C GLY A 92 1.22 -5.01 10.56
N PHE A 93 0.11 -5.01 9.81
CA PHE A 93 0.01 -5.73 8.54
C PHE A 93 1.01 -5.21 7.50
N THR A 94 0.98 -3.90 7.21
CA THR A 94 1.87 -3.31 6.19
C THR A 94 3.33 -3.44 6.54
N HIS A 95 3.69 -3.36 7.81
CA HIS A 95 5.06 -3.60 8.27
C HIS A 95 5.50 -5.04 7.99
N CYS A 96 4.66 -6.02 8.33
CA CYS A 96 4.96 -7.43 8.04
C CYS A 96 5.08 -7.66 6.53
N PHE A 97 4.17 -7.10 5.74
CA PHE A 97 4.21 -7.19 4.29
C PHE A 97 5.50 -6.60 3.69
N ILE A 98 5.93 -5.43 4.18
CA ILE A 98 7.20 -4.80 3.76
C ILE A 98 8.41 -5.68 4.10
N GLU A 99 8.47 -6.24 5.32
CA GLU A 99 9.57 -7.14 5.71
C GLU A 99 9.63 -8.38 4.83
N LEU A 100 8.47 -8.96 4.49
CA LEU A 100 8.39 -10.14 3.63
C LEU A 100 8.79 -9.82 2.18
N ALA A 101 8.35 -8.68 1.65
CA ALA A 101 8.78 -8.21 0.34
C ALA A 101 10.30 -7.97 0.29
N GLN A 102 10.88 -7.40 1.35
CA GLN A 102 12.33 -7.22 1.48
C GLN A 102 13.09 -8.55 1.60
N ALA A 103 12.54 -9.53 2.31
CA ALA A 103 13.11 -10.88 2.41
C ALA A 103 13.17 -11.60 1.05
N LEU A 104 12.26 -11.25 0.13
CA LEU A 104 12.25 -11.74 -1.25
C LEU A 104 13.18 -10.96 -2.19
N GLY A 105 13.94 -9.99 -1.67
CA GLY A 105 14.82 -9.13 -2.48
C GLY A 105 14.11 -7.95 -3.14
N GLY A 106 12.87 -7.67 -2.76
CA GLY A 106 12.13 -6.48 -3.20
C GLY A 106 12.53 -5.23 -2.42
N SER A 107 12.40 -4.07 -3.05
CA SER A 107 12.55 -2.76 -2.40
C SER A 107 11.19 -2.07 -2.33
N VAL A 108 10.89 -1.42 -1.20
CA VAL A 108 9.63 -0.69 -1.01
C VAL A 108 9.91 0.81 -1.03
N SER A 109 9.21 1.53 -1.89
CA SER A 109 9.32 2.97 -2.06
C SER A 109 7.93 3.61 -2.17
N VAL A 110 7.90 4.94 -2.08
CA VAL A 110 6.68 5.72 -2.28
C VAL A 110 6.90 6.56 -3.53
N ASP A 111 6.00 6.43 -4.50
CA ASP A 111 6.04 7.19 -5.75
C ASP A 111 5.06 8.38 -5.69
N HIS A 112 5.40 9.48 -6.36
CA HIS A 112 4.63 10.73 -6.38
C HIS A 112 3.58 10.77 -7.49
N ARG A 113 3.45 9.72 -8.31
CA ARG A 113 2.59 9.74 -9.51
C ARG A 113 1.10 9.95 -9.20
N ASN A 114 0.59 9.44 -8.07
CA ASN A 114 -0.84 9.42 -7.74
C ASN A 114 -1.12 9.81 -6.27
N ASP A 115 -0.62 10.97 -5.81
CA ASP A 115 -0.69 11.46 -4.42
C ASP A 115 -0.04 10.51 -3.39
N ASP A 116 -0.69 9.40 -3.07
CA ASP A 116 -0.20 8.33 -2.20
C ASP A 116 -0.12 7.03 -3.00
N ASN A 117 1.10 6.53 -3.18
CA ASN A 117 1.32 5.29 -3.90
C ASN A 117 2.42 4.46 -3.24
N THR A 118 2.07 3.24 -2.82
CA THR A 118 3.06 2.28 -2.30
C THR A 118 3.57 1.46 -3.45
N VAL A 119 4.85 1.59 -3.78
CA VAL A 119 5.47 0.85 -4.88
C VAL A 119 6.46 -0.17 -4.32
N ILE A 120 6.33 -1.41 -4.74
CA ILE A 120 7.26 -2.50 -4.45
C ILE A 120 7.98 -2.87 -5.74
N SER A 121 9.26 -2.56 -5.80
CA SER A 121 10.12 -2.81 -6.95
C SER A 121 10.98 -4.04 -6.70
N PHE A 122 10.74 -5.07 -7.48
CA PHE A 122 11.64 -6.20 -7.68
C PHE A 122 12.53 -5.94 -8.90
N PRO A 123 13.64 -6.69 -9.09
CA PRO A 123 14.56 -6.46 -10.21
C PRO A 123 13.89 -6.41 -11.60
N HIS A 124 12.81 -7.16 -11.80
CA HIS A 124 12.14 -7.29 -13.11
C HIS A 124 10.62 -7.07 -13.07
N CYS A 125 10.07 -6.74 -11.91
CA CYS A 125 8.63 -6.52 -11.74
C CYS A 125 8.39 -5.39 -10.76
N THR A 126 7.35 -4.60 -10.98
CA THR A 126 6.93 -3.55 -10.05
C THR A 126 5.47 -3.76 -9.69
N PHE A 127 5.18 -3.68 -8.41
CA PHE A 127 3.83 -3.76 -7.87
C PHE A 127 3.43 -2.44 -7.22
N GLU A 128 2.17 -2.07 -7.37
CA GLU A 128 1.54 -1.01 -6.60
C GLU A 128 0.59 -1.62 -5.57
N CYS A 129 0.60 -1.11 -4.35
CA CYS A 129 -0.21 -1.65 -3.26
C CYS A 129 -1.08 -0.57 -2.63
N SER A 130 -2.33 -0.90 -2.35
CA SER A 130 -3.24 -0.06 -1.57
C SER A 130 -3.92 -0.86 -0.46
N LEU A 131 -3.97 -0.27 0.74
CA LEU A 131 -4.68 -0.83 1.88
C LEU A 131 -5.82 0.12 2.26
N THR A 132 -7.05 -0.36 2.16
CA THR A 132 -8.24 0.45 2.42
C THR A 132 -9.19 -0.25 3.38
N GLU A 133 -9.92 0.50 4.18
CA GLU A 133 -10.97 -0.03 5.03
C GLU A 133 -12.34 0.05 4.32
N LYS A 134 -13.09 -1.06 4.30
CA LYS A 134 -14.45 -1.09 3.71
C LYS A 134 -15.33 -0.07 4.44
N ARG A 135 -15.99 0.80 3.67
CA ARG A 135 -16.97 1.77 4.16
C ARG A 135 -18.37 1.24 3.90
N GLY A 136 -19.16 1.09 4.97
CA GLY A 136 -20.57 0.73 4.89
C GLY A 136 -21.45 1.99 4.87
N LYS A 137 -22.58 1.93 4.16
CA LYS A 137 -23.61 2.97 4.25
C LYS A 137 -24.52 2.64 5.42
N TYR A 138 -24.53 3.49 6.43
CA TYR A 138 -25.47 3.38 7.55
C TYR A 138 -26.56 4.43 7.38
N ARG A 139 -27.81 4.00 7.55
CA ARG A 139 -28.95 4.92 7.64
C ARG A 139 -28.99 5.42 9.08
N ASP A 140 -28.99 6.74 9.27
CA ASP A 140 -29.13 7.34 10.58
C ASP A 140 -30.49 6.93 11.17
N VAL A 141 -30.49 6.10 12.22
CA VAL A 141 -31.69 5.68 12.98
C VAL A 141 -31.88 6.61 14.19
N LYS A 142 -31.47 7.87 14.10
CA LYS A 142 -31.72 8.86 15.16
C LYS A 142 -33.12 9.45 15.03
N SER A 143 -33.75 9.68 16.17
CA SER A 143 -35.13 10.14 16.31
C SER A 143 -35.39 11.42 15.51
N LYS A 144 -36.60 11.50 14.93
CA LYS A 144 -37.12 12.51 13.99
C LYS A 144 -37.10 13.98 14.47
N ASP A 145 -36.49 14.30 15.61
CA ASP A 145 -36.77 15.54 16.32
C ASP A 145 -35.84 16.72 15.95
N GLU A 146 -34.77 16.50 15.19
CA GLU A 146 -33.91 17.59 14.73
C GLU A 146 -33.93 17.71 13.20
N LYS A 147 -34.66 18.70 12.69
CA LYS A 147 -34.64 19.15 11.27
C LYS A 147 -33.26 19.73 10.91
N THR A 148 -32.26 18.88 10.78
CA THR A 148 -30.95 19.25 10.23
C THR A 148 -30.85 18.70 8.80
N MET A 149 -30.33 19.51 7.87
CA MET A 149 -30.05 19.12 6.48
C MET A 149 -28.85 18.15 6.44
N ARG A 150 -29.00 16.96 7.02
CA ARG A 150 -27.98 15.91 6.98
C ARG A 150 -28.27 14.93 5.84
N PRO A 151 -27.23 14.36 5.22
CA PRO A 151 -27.41 13.33 4.21
C PRO A 151 -28.18 12.12 4.76
N LEU A 152 -28.97 11.47 3.90
CA LEU A 152 -29.82 10.32 4.27
C LEU A 152 -29.02 9.08 4.75
N TYR A 153 -27.74 9.03 4.40
CA TYR A 153 -26.82 7.96 4.75
C TYR A 153 -25.48 8.55 5.14
N ASP A 154 -24.91 8.04 6.23
CA ASP A 154 -23.53 8.28 6.62
C ASP A 154 -22.67 7.08 6.22
N THR A 155 -21.47 7.35 5.68
CA THR A 155 -20.49 6.31 5.40
C THR A 155 -19.66 6.06 6.64
N ILE A 156 -19.80 4.88 7.24
CA ILE A 156 -19.07 4.49 8.46
C ILE A 156 -18.05 3.41 8.09
N TYR A 157 -16.87 3.49 8.69
CA TYR A 157 -15.84 2.47 8.57
C TYR A 157 -16.29 1.16 9.21
N SER A 158 -16.17 0.05 8.48
CA SER A 158 -16.71 -1.25 8.92
C SER A 158 -15.74 -2.09 9.76
N GLY A 159 -14.49 -1.68 9.93
CA GLY A 159 -13.44 -2.46 10.59
C GLY A 159 -12.76 -3.52 9.72
N LYS A 160 -13.24 -3.73 8.48
CA LYS A 160 -12.76 -4.76 7.55
C LYS A 160 -11.81 -4.17 6.51
N PHE A 161 -10.67 -4.82 6.30
CA PHE A 161 -9.69 -4.36 5.31
C PHE A 161 -9.88 -4.98 3.92
N VAL A 162 -9.47 -4.20 2.92
CA VAL A 162 -9.30 -4.56 1.52
C VAL A 162 -7.87 -4.20 1.16
N PHE A 163 -7.09 -5.21 0.78
CA PHE A 163 -5.74 -5.02 0.27
C PHE A 163 -5.71 -5.33 -1.22
N LYS A 164 -5.18 -4.38 -2.00
CA LYS A 164 -5.09 -4.51 -3.44
C LYS A 164 -3.65 -4.43 -3.88
N ILE A 165 -3.28 -5.33 -4.79
CA ILE A 165 -1.97 -5.36 -5.43
C ILE A 165 -2.18 -5.24 -6.93
N TYR A 166 -1.50 -4.29 -7.55
CA TYR A 166 -1.52 -4.07 -8.99
C TYR A 166 -0.16 -4.39 -9.59
N THR A 167 -0.10 -5.11 -10.71
CA THR A 167 1.14 -5.17 -11.50
C THR A 167 1.27 -3.92 -12.34
N VAL A 168 2.48 -3.35 -12.38
CA VAL A 168 2.78 -2.15 -13.15
C VAL A 168 3.61 -2.48 -14.36
N ASN A 169 3.15 -2.00 -15.52
CA ASN A 169 3.88 -2.13 -16.77
C ASN A 169 5.07 -1.18 -16.89
N GLN A 170 5.91 -1.41 -17.89
CA GLN A 170 7.01 -0.50 -18.25
C GLN A 170 6.55 0.95 -18.53
N ARG A 171 5.29 1.13 -18.95
CA ARG A 171 4.65 2.44 -19.17
C ARG A 171 4.08 3.08 -17.90
N GLY A 172 4.18 2.42 -16.75
CA GLY A 172 3.64 2.91 -15.48
C GLY A 172 2.13 2.73 -15.32
N THR A 173 1.50 1.92 -16.17
CA THR A 173 0.05 1.64 -16.11
C THR A 173 -0.21 0.35 -15.33
N GLN A 174 -1.24 0.36 -14.49
CA GLN A 174 -1.74 -0.82 -13.79
C GLN A 174 -2.35 -1.81 -14.80
N GLU A 175 -2.01 -3.10 -14.68
CA GLU A 175 -2.55 -4.15 -15.55
C GLU A 175 -3.41 -5.17 -14.79
N ASN A 176 -2.79 -5.95 -13.91
CA ASN A 176 -3.45 -7.03 -13.19
C ASN A 176 -3.73 -6.60 -11.76
N GLU A 177 -4.97 -6.76 -11.31
CA GLU A 177 -5.42 -6.46 -9.95
C GLU A 177 -5.63 -7.76 -9.17
N MET A 178 -4.98 -7.88 -8.01
CA MET A 178 -5.26 -8.88 -7.00
C MET A 178 -5.93 -8.22 -5.81
N VAL A 179 -7.12 -8.66 -5.45
CA VAL A 179 -7.91 -8.09 -4.34
C VAL A 179 -8.06 -9.12 -3.23
N TYR A 180 -7.75 -8.70 -2.00
CA TYR A 180 -7.81 -9.51 -0.79
C TYR A 180 -8.68 -8.82 0.24
N ASP A 181 -9.83 -9.43 0.54
CA ASP A 181 -10.87 -8.86 1.40
C ASP A 181 -11.04 -9.67 2.68
N GLU A 182 -11.26 -8.97 3.80
CA GLU A 182 -11.59 -9.59 5.10
C GLU A 182 -13.06 -10.01 5.23
N GLU A 183 -13.60 -10.72 4.23
CA GLU A 183 -14.95 -11.29 4.32
C GLU A 183 -14.97 -12.62 5.08
N ASN A 184 -14.08 -13.54 4.70
CA ASN A 184 -14.07 -14.91 5.22
C ASN A 184 -12.80 -15.25 6.04
N LEU A 185 -11.64 -14.67 5.69
CA LEU A 185 -10.38 -14.84 6.40
C LEU A 185 -9.81 -13.48 6.81
N SER A 186 -9.05 -13.44 7.90
CA SER A 186 -8.32 -12.22 8.27
C SER A 186 -7.23 -11.92 7.24
N LEU A 187 -6.91 -10.64 7.04
CA LEU A 187 -5.87 -10.23 6.09
C LEU A 187 -4.50 -10.83 6.48
N GLN A 188 -4.28 -11.04 7.78
CA GLN A 188 -3.06 -11.64 8.32
C GLN A 188 -2.89 -13.10 7.89
N ASP A 189 -3.97 -13.86 7.90
CA ASP A 189 -3.97 -15.26 7.45
C ASP A 189 -3.85 -15.36 5.93
N GLN A 190 -4.31 -14.34 5.20
CA GLN A 190 -4.21 -14.26 3.74
C GLN A 190 -2.81 -13.91 3.24
N ILE A 191 -1.88 -13.43 4.09
CA ILE A 191 -0.54 -13.03 3.64
C ILE A 191 0.19 -14.17 2.92
N ALA A 192 0.13 -15.38 3.45
CA ALA A 192 0.78 -16.53 2.81
C ALA A 192 0.22 -16.77 1.40
N VAL A 193 -1.10 -16.62 1.23
CA VAL A 193 -1.79 -16.76 -0.06
C VAL A 193 -1.39 -15.65 -1.02
N MET A 194 -1.22 -14.42 -0.54
CA MET A 194 -0.73 -13.29 -1.36
C MET A 194 0.64 -13.59 -1.95
N PHE A 195 1.59 -14.03 -1.14
CA PHE A 195 2.94 -14.34 -1.64
C PHE A 195 2.96 -15.54 -2.60
N ILE A 196 2.16 -16.57 -2.33
CA ILE A 196 1.97 -17.68 -3.29
C ILE A 196 1.45 -17.18 -4.64
N ALA A 197 0.52 -16.23 -4.66
CA ALA A 197 -0.02 -15.65 -5.89
C ALA A 197 0.97 -14.72 -6.62
N ILE A 198 1.86 -14.04 -5.89
CA ILE A 198 2.89 -13.15 -6.47
C ILE A 198 4.02 -13.95 -7.12
N ARG A 199 4.38 -15.12 -6.59
CA ARG A 199 5.49 -15.95 -7.11
C ARG A 199 5.45 -16.21 -8.62
N PRO A 200 4.36 -16.71 -9.23
CA PRO A 200 4.36 -16.98 -10.67
C PRO A 200 4.64 -15.73 -11.50
N ILE A 201 4.18 -14.55 -11.05
CA ILE A 201 4.45 -13.28 -11.73
C ILE A 201 5.93 -12.92 -11.66
N LEU A 202 6.56 -13.13 -10.50
CA LEU A 202 8.00 -12.90 -10.35
C LEU A 202 8.81 -13.82 -11.27
N VAL A 203 8.48 -15.12 -11.29
CA VAL A 203 9.17 -16.11 -12.13
C VAL A 203 8.99 -15.79 -13.62
N ASP A 204 7.77 -15.50 -14.06
CA ASP A 204 7.47 -15.13 -15.45
C ASP A 204 8.21 -13.84 -15.86
N SER A 205 8.30 -12.85 -14.97
CA SER A 205 9.03 -11.61 -15.24
C SER A 205 10.53 -11.83 -15.46
N ILE A 206 11.13 -12.79 -14.75
CA ILE A 206 12.54 -13.17 -14.91
C ILE A 206 12.74 -13.90 -16.24
N GLN A 207 11.88 -14.89 -16.53
CA GLN A 207 11.96 -15.67 -17.77
C GLN A 207 11.87 -14.76 -19.01
N LYS A 208 10.88 -13.86 -19.05
CA LYS A 208 10.73 -12.87 -20.13
C LYS A 208 11.97 -12.00 -20.30
N ARG A 209 12.64 -11.63 -19.20
CA ARG A 209 13.86 -10.81 -19.25
C ARG A 209 15.04 -11.57 -19.83
N VAL A 210 15.22 -12.82 -19.44
CA VAL A 210 16.25 -13.72 -19.99
C VAL A 210 16.04 -13.93 -21.49
N GLU A 211 14.79 -14.12 -21.92
CA GLU A 211 14.45 -14.23 -23.35
C GLU A 211 14.78 -12.95 -24.13
N LEU A 212 14.42 -11.78 -23.58
CA LEU A 212 14.74 -10.48 -24.19
C LEU A 212 16.23 -10.15 -24.23
N GLU A 213 17.03 -10.72 -23.34
CA GLU A 213 18.49 -10.57 -23.35
C GLU A 213 19.12 -11.47 -24.41
N LYS A 214 18.68 -12.72 -24.52
CA LYS A 214 19.11 -13.63 -25.60
C LYS A 214 18.79 -13.08 -26.98
N GLN A 215 17.58 -12.56 -27.18
CA GLN A 215 17.18 -11.95 -28.47
C GLN A 215 18.06 -10.76 -28.83
N ARG A 216 18.40 -9.91 -27.84
CA ARG A 216 19.30 -8.78 -28.08
C ARG A 216 20.72 -9.22 -28.41
N GLU A 217 21.25 -10.22 -27.71
CA GLU A 217 22.57 -10.78 -28.02
C GLU A 217 22.60 -11.37 -29.44
N GLU A 218 21.56 -12.09 -29.85
CA GLU A 218 21.43 -12.61 -31.22
C GLU A 218 21.37 -11.47 -32.26
N GLU A 219 20.60 -10.41 -32.00
CA GLU A 219 20.54 -9.22 -32.87
C GLU A 219 21.90 -8.52 -33.00
N TYR A 220 22.64 -8.35 -31.88
CA TYR A 220 23.98 -7.75 -31.91
C TYR A 220 24.96 -8.61 -32.71
N MET A 221 24.95 -9.94 -32.53
CA MET A 221 25.81 -10.85 -33.28
C MET A 221 25.50 -10.85 -34.79
N LEU A 222 24.24 -10.68 -35.17
CA LEU A 222 23.83 -10.56 -36.58
C LEU A 222 24.33 -9.24 -37.19
N LEU A 223 24.28 -8.13 -36.44
CA LEU A 223 24.77 -6.82 -36.89
C LEU A 223 26.31 -6.75 -37.01
N GLU A 224 27.05 -7.54 -36.25
CA GLU A 224 28.52 -7.63 -36.37
C GLU A 224 28.99 -8.50 -37.54
N LEU A 225 28.10 -9.31 -38.12
CA LEU A 225 28.38 -10.19 -39.25
C LEU A 225 28.00 -9.58 -40.62
N GLU A 226 27.25 -8.47 -40.63
CA GLU A 226 26.93 -7.65 -41.83
C GLU A 226 27.96 -6.54 -42.08
#